data_AF-A0A849U8I5-F1
#
_entry.id   AF-A0A849U8I5-F1
#
_cell.length_a   1.000
_cell.length_b   1.000
_cell.length_c   1.000
_cell.angle_alpha   90.00
_cell.angle_beta   90.00
_cell.angle_gamma   90.00
#
_symmetry.space_group_name_H-M   'P 1'
#
loop_
_entity.id
_entity.type
_entity.pdbx_description
1 polymer ?
#
loop_
_entity_poly.entity_id
_entity_poly.type
_entity_poly.pdbx_seq_one_letter_code
_entity_poly.pdbx_strand_id
1 'polypeptide(L)'
;MAHQQNEVCHHIENLKPCPTPEELQLLRKGLRKQKIPEMLVDWHGGHPELGEFTIISKNAETFVEWNAKTSNKKHFGLDDLCNDPNLELERLEFGWLIANLAELDKLHEFEDINIPDPAYEMEEKARVWNFYEKIEKRWRHWAIVPAKHMLFSK
;
A
#
# COMPACT_ATOMS: atom_id res chain seq x y z
N MET A 1 -18.37 -26.08 0.03
CA MET A 1 -16.96 -25.77 0.29
C MET A 1 -16.16 -26.34 -0.87
N ALA A 2 -15.97 -25.55 -1.92
CA ALA A 2 -15.27 -25.96 -3.14
C ALA A 2 -13.87 -25.34 -3.11
N HIS A 3 -12.90 -26.14 -3.51
CA HIS A 3 -11.47 -25.86 -3.54
C HIS A 3 -11.13 -24.51 -4.19
N GLN A 4 -10.56 -23.57 -3.43
CA GLN A 4 -9.76 -22.50 -4.01
C GLN A 4 -8.48 -23.16 -4.53
N GLN A 5 -8.40 -23.27 -5.85
CA GLN A 5 -7.15 -23.57 -6.54
C GLN A 5 -6.17 -22.46 -6.16
N ASN A 6 -5.00 -22.83 -5.66
CA ASN A 6 -3.86 -21.92 -5.54
C ASN A 6 -3.39 -21.58 -6.96
N GLU A 7 -4.14 -20.73 -7.66
CA GLU A 7 -3.62 -20.04 -8.83
C GLU A 7 -2.52 -19.11 -8.34
N VAL A 8 -1.30 -19.39 -8.77
CA VAL A 8 -0.15 -18.51 -8.52
C VAL A 8 -0.44 -17.20 -9.21
N CYS A 9 -0.44 -16.09 -8.47
CA CYS A 9 -0.74 -14.81 -9.07
C CYS A 9 0.48 -14.32 -9.86
N HIS A 10 0.43 -14.46 -11.19
CA HIS A 10 1.54 -14.09 -12.09
C HIS A 10 1.91 -12.59 -12.05
N HIS A 11 1.00 -11.74 -11.57
CA HIS A 11 1.24 -10.31 -11.42
C HIS A 11 2.30 -9.96 -10.38
N ILE A 12 2.55 -10.84 -9.40
CA ILE A 12 3.43 -10.57 -8.27
C ILE A 12 4.87 -10.37 -8.71
N GLU A 13 5.30 -11.11 -9.73
CA GLU A 13 6.66 -11.01 -10.28
C GLU A 13 6.94 -9.63 -10.88
N ASN A 14 5.89 -8.88 -11.25
CA ASN A 14 5.99 -7.54 -11.83
C ASN A 14 5.90 -6.42 -10.79
N LEU A 15 5.62 -6.74 -9.52
CA LEU A 15 5.51 -5.74 -8.47
C LEU A 15 6.88 -5.16 -8.11
N LYS A 16 6.89 -3.86 -7.81
CA LYS A 16 8.12 -3.18 -7.43
C LYS A 16 8.68 -3.73 -6.10
N PRO A 17 9.96 -4.16 -6.05
CA PRO A 17 10.55 -4.64 -4.81
C PRO A 17 10.64 -3.54 -3.76
N CYS A 18 10.54 -3.92 -2.49
CA CYS A 18 10.76 -3.00 -1.37
C CYS A 18 12.22 -2.52 -1.40
N PRO A 19 12.49 -1.21 -1.34
CA PRO A 19 13.84 -0.70 -1.44
C PRO A 19 14.66 -1.10 -0.22
N THR A 20 15.94 -1.36 -0.46
CA THR A 20 16.95 -1.56 0.59
C THR A 20 17.18 -0.26 1.38
N PRO A 21 17.75 -0.35 2.60
CA PRO A 21 18.14 0.84 3.38
C PRO A 21 19.04 1.81 2.59
N GLU A 22 19.94 1.30 1.76
CA GLU A 22 20.83 2.10 0.93
C GLU A 22 20.07 2.83 -0.20
N GLU A 23 19.16 2.13 -0.88
CA GLU A 23 18.31 2.72 -1.92
C GLU A 23 17.36 3.77 -1.35
N LEU A 24 16.85 3.53 -0.14
CA LEU A 24 15.97 4.47 0.56
C LEU A 24 16.63 5.84 0.75
N GLN A 25 17.92 5.89 1.04
CA GLN A 25 18.67 7.15 1.16
C GLN A 25 18.71 7.91 -0.18
N LEU A 26 18.81 7.21 -1.31
CA LEU A 26 18.80 7.83 -2.63
C LEU A 26 17.41 8.34 -3.00
N LEU A 27 16.37 7.55 -2.73
CA LEU A 27 14.96 7.90 -3.01
C LEU A 27 14.48 9.11 -2.21
N ARG A 28 15.10 9.39 -1.06
CA ARG A 28 14.76 10.53 -0.20
C ARG A 28 15.25 11.89 -0.70
N LYS A 29 16.19 11.93 -1.64
CA LYS A 29 16.77 13.18 -2.12
C LYS A 29 15.69 14.06 -2.77
N GLY A 30 15.49 15.25 -2.21
CA GLY A 30 14.54 16.24 -2.72
C GLY A 30 13.08 15.98 -2.36
N LEU A 31 12.78 14.96 -1.53
CA LEU A 31 11.42 14.73 -1.05
C LEU A 31 10.95 15.87 -0.14
N ARG A 32 9.69 16.25 -0.31
CA ARG A 32 9.01 17.26 0.50
C ARG A 32 8.23 16.60 1.62
N LYS A 33 7.71 17.41 2.55
CA LYS A 33 6.75 16.95 3.54
C LYS A 33 5.52 16.35 2.85
N GLN A 34 4.96 15.30 3.43
CA GLN A 34 3.87 14.55 2.86
C GLN A 34 2.70 14.50 3.84
N LYS A 35 1.47 14.64 3.35
CA LYS A 35 0.28 14.37 4.15
C LYS A 35 0.15 12.86 4.35
N ILE A 36 -0.29 12.47 5.54
CA ILE A 36 -0.64 11.07 5.79
C ILE A 36 -1.71 10.64 4.78
N PRO A 37 -1.58 9.46 4.16
CA PRO A 37 -2.60 8.95 3.26
C PRO A 37 -3.97 8.97 3.94
N GLU A 38 -5.00 9.41 3.21
CA GLU A 38 -6.38 9.23 3.67
C GLU A 38 -6.62 7.72 3.85
N MET A 39 -6.89 7.31 5.08
CA MET A 39 -7.23 5.93 5.40
C MET A 39 -8.72 5.87 5.73
N LEU A 40 -9.39 4.84 5.22
CA LEU A 40 -10.71 4.49 5.71
C LEU A 40 -10.53 3.78 7.07
N VAL A 41 -11.33 4.15 8.05
CA VAL A 41 -11.41 3.42 9.32
C VAL A 41 -11.89 2.00 9.02
N ASP A 42 -11.31 1.02 9.70
CA ASP A 42 -11.58 -0.41 9.53
C ASP A 42 -11.20 -0.95 8.13
N TRP A 43 -10.29 -0.26 7.45
CA TRP A 43 -9.74 -0.73 6.18
C TRP A 43 -8.82 -1.93 6.41
N HIS A 44 -9.07 -3.00 5.67
CA HIS A 44 -8.26 -4.19 5.64
C HIS A 44 -8.05 -4.61 4.18
N GLY A 45 -6.96 -5.33 3.93
CA GLY A 45 -6.64 -5.86 2.62
C GLY A 45 -5.53 -6.88 2.75
N GLY A 46 -5.42 -7.77 1.78
CA GLY A 46 -4.37 -8.77 1.81
C GLY A 46 -4.35 -9.66 0.58
N HIS A 47 -3.21 -10.29 0.38
CA HIS A 47 -2.99 -11.28 -0.65
C HIS A 47 -2.11 -12.42 -0.07
N PRO A 48 -2.42 -13.71 -0.31
CA PRO A 48 -1.68 -14.83 0.28
C PRO A 48 -0.16 -14.80 0.04
N GLU A 49 0.24 -14.18 -1.05
CA GLU A 49 1.65 -14.11 -1.46
C GLU A 49 2.36 -12.80 -1.08
N LEU A 50 1.65 -11.77 -0.63
CA LEU A 50 2.24 -10.50 -0.18
C LEU A 50 2.14 -10.34 1.33
N GLY A 51 1.01 -10.73 1.91
CA GLY A 51 0.66 -10.47 3.29
C GLY A 51 -0.69 -9.76 3.40
N GLU A 52 -1.03 -9.41 4.64
CA GLU A 52 -2.29 -8.76 4.98
C GLU A 52 -2.07 -7.58 5.92
N PHE A 53 -3.00 -6.65 5.92
CA PHE A 53 -3.03 -5.52 6.83
C PHE A 53 -4.44 -5.21 7.32
N THR A 54 -4.50 -4.53 8.45
CA THR A 54 -5.73 -3.97 9.03
C THR A 54 -5.41 -2.63 9.68
N ILE A 55 -6.26 -1.63 9.46
CA ILE A 55 -6.20 -0.32 10.10
C ILE A 55 -7.38 -0.22 11.05
N ILE A 56 -7.09 -0.07 12.33
CA ILE A 56 -8.08 -0.11 13.43
C ILE A 56 -8.11 1.27 14.08
N SER A 57 -9.30 1.85 14.24
CA SER A 57 -9.48 3.07 15.04
C SER A 57 -10.09 2.73 16.39
N LYS A 58 -9.42 3.08 17.49
CA LYS A 58 -9.88 2.83 18.86
C LYS A 58 -9.60 4.04 19.72
N ASN A 59 -10.62 4.55 20.42
CA ASN A 59 -10.49 5.69 21.35
C ASN A 59 -9.83 6.94 20.71
N ALA A 60 -10.17 7.25 19.45
CA ALA A 60 -9.56 8.33 18.66
C ALA A 60 -8.08 8.14 18.27
N GLU A 61 -7.49 6.98 18.57
CA GLU A 61 -6.17 6.58 18.10
C GLU A 61 -6.30 5.61 16.93
N THR A 62 -5.42 5.74 15.94
CA THR A 62 -5.35 4.84 14.79
C THR A 62 -4.16 3.90 14.94
N PHE A 63 -4.43 2.60 14.92
CA PHE A 63 -3.45 1.54 14.95
C PHE A 63 -3.41 0.84 13.60
N VAL A 64 -2.25 0.34 13.25
CA VAL A 64 -2.08 -0.51 12.08
C VAL A 64 -1.47 -1.84 12.49
N GLU A 65 -1.99 -2.90 11.91
CA GLU A 65 -1.54 -4.26 12.07
C GLU A 65 -1.26 -4.85 10.70
N TRP A 66 -0.14 -5.54 10.53
CA TRP A 66 0.16 -6.20 9.27
C TRP A 66 1.06 -7.41 9.45
N ASN A 67 1.04 -8.29 8.46
CA ASN A 67 1.86 -9.49 8.39
C ASN A 67 2.30 -9.69 6.94
N ALA A 68 3.49 -9.21 6.58
CA ALA A 68 4.05 -9.45 5.26
C ALA A 68 4.56 -10.90 5.17
N LYS A 69 4.53 -11.52 3.98
CA LYS A 69 4.96 -12.92 3.79
C LYS A 69 6.37 -13.20 4.31
N THR A 70 7.24 -12.21 4.28
CA THR A 70 8.64 -12.29 4.71
C THR A 70 8.89 -11.77 6.13
N SER A 71 7.85 -11.32 6.84
CA SER A 71 7.97 -10.70 8.16
C SER A 71 7.08 -11.40 9.18
N ASN A 72 7.36 -11.17 10.46
CA ASN A 72 6.40 -11.50 11.51
C ASN A 72 5.26 -10.48 11.50
N LYS A 73 4.16 -10.86 12.17
CA LYS A 73 3.05 -9.97 12.48
C LYS A 73 3.54 -8.78 13.32
N LYS A 74 3.15 -7.57 12.92
CA LYS A 74 3.54 -6.28 13.52
C LYS A 74 2.29 -5.48 13.86
N HIS A 75 2.38 -4.66 14.90
CA HIS A 75 1.30 -3.80 15.38
C HIS A 75 1.88 -2.52 15.96
N PHE A 76 1.48 -1.36 15.43
CA PHE A 76 1.98 -0.06 15.86
C PHE A 76 0.89 1.01 15.82
N GLY A 77 1.06 2.05 16.63
CA GLY A 77 0.32 3.29 16.45
C GLY A 77 0.75 3.95 15.14
N LEU A 78 -0.22 4.47 14.38
CA LEU A 78 0.09 5.19 13.14
C LEU A 78 0.92 6.44 13.42
N ASP A 79 0.67 7.11 14.55
CA ASP A 79 1.44 8.28 14.97
C ASP A 79 2.92 7.94 15.17
N ASP A 80 3.19 6.80 15.83
CA ASP A 80 4.55 6.30 16.05
C ASP A 80 5.26 6.05 14.71
N LEU A 81 4.60 5.38 13.76
CA LEU A 81 5.16 5.17 12.41
C LEU A 81 5.47 6.49 11.68
N CYS A 82 4.70 7.54 11.94
CA CYS A 82 4.90 8.84 11.31
C CYS A 82 6.00 9.67 11.98
N ASN A 83 6.21 9.52 13.29
CA ASN A 83 7.01 10.43 14.10
C ASN A 83 8.32 9.82 14.64
N ASP A 84 8.40 8.51 14.82
CA ASP A 84 9.58 7.83 15.35
C ASP A 84 10.56 7.43 14.22
N PRO A 85 11.79 8.00 14.19
CA PRO A 85 12.82 7.58 13.23
C PRO A 85 13.31 6.15 13.42
N ASN A 86 13.06 5.52 14.57
CA ASN A 86 13.43 4.12 14.79
C ASN A 86 12.46 3.14 14.11
N LEU A 87 11.28 3.63 13.69
CA LEU A 87 10.23 2.83 13.03
C LEU A 87 10.17 3.07 11.52
N GLU A 88 11.23 3.61 10.91
CA GLU A 88 11.22 3.93 9.48
C GLU A 88 11.18 2.70 8.58
N LEU A 89 11.77 1.58 9.01
CA LEU A 89 11.73 0.34 8.23
C LEU A 89 10.36 -0.32 8.32
N GLU A 90 9.71 -0.23 9.48
CA GLU A 90 8.33 -0.65 9.72
C GLU A 90 7.36 0.19 8.89
N ARG A 91 7.55 1.52 8.87
CA ARG A 91 6.80 2.43 8.01
C ARG A 91 7.00 2.07 6.54
N LEU A 92 8.24 1.84 6.14
CA LEU A 92 8.58 1.48 4.77
C LEU A 92 7.85 0.20 4.37
N GLU A 93 8.00 -0.88 5.14
CA GLU A 93 7.40 -2.18 4.87
C GLU A 93 5.87 -2.09 4.79
N PHE A 94 5.24 -1.43 5.77
CA PHE A 94 3.78 -1.28 5.80
C PHE A 94 3.25 -0.49 4.60
N GLY A 95 3.85 0.68 4.31
CA GLY A 95 3.42 1.49 3.18
C GLY A 95 3.70 0.84 1.83
N TRP A 96 4.76 0.03 1.74
CA TRP A 96 5.08 -0.72 0.53
C TRP A 96 4.12 -1.89 0.31
N LEU A 97 3.71 -2.58 1.37
CA LEU A 97 2.69 -3.63 1.31
C LEU A 97 1.38 -3.08 0.73
N ILE A 98 0.88 -1.96 1.26
CA ILE A 98 -0.36 -1.35 0.77
C ILE A 98 -0.23 -0.91 -0.69
N ALA A 99 0.90 -0.29 -1.06
CA ALA A 99 1.14 0.11 -2.44
C ALA A 99 1.14 -1.09 -3.41
N ASN A 100 1.77 -2.19 -3.02
CA ASN A 100 1.83 -3.40 -3.82
C ASN A 100 0.45 -4.09 -3.92
N LEU A 101 -0.35 -4.07 -2.85
CA LEU A 101 -1.74 -4.55 -2.90
C LEU A 101 -2.60 -3.69 -3.84
N ALA A 102 -2.48 -2.37 -3.77
CA ALA A 102 -3.20 -1.48 -4.69
C ALA A 102 -2.78 -1.68 -6.16
N GLU A 103 -1.50 -1.92 -6.41
CA GLU A 103 -1.01 -2.25 -7.75
C GLU A 103 -1.54 -3.61 -8.23
N LEU A 104 -1.69 -4.58 -7.33
CA LEU A 104 -2.22 -5.89 -7.64
C LEU A 104 -3.73 -5.85 -7.94
N ASP A 105 -4.50 -5.17 -7.08
CA ASP A 105 -5.94 -4.96 -7.28
C ASP A 105 -6.24 -4.24 -8.60
N LYS A 106 -5.39 -3.27 -8.97
CA LYS A 106 -5.44 -2.61 -10.28
C LYS A 106 -5.33 -3.63 -11.41
N LEU A 107 -4.38 -4.57 -11.35
CA LEU A 107 -4.15 -5.54 -12.40
C LEU A 107 -5.33 -6.52 -12.51
N HIS A 108 -5.85 -7.00 -11.38
CA HIS A 108 -7.04 -7.85 -11.36
C HIS A 108 -8.29 -7.13 -11.91
N GLU A 109 -8.59 -5.92 -11.46
CA GLU A 109 -9.74 -5.16 -11.99
C GLU A 109 -9.54 -4.84 -13.49
N PHE A 110 -8.30 -4.64 -13.95
CA PHE A 110 -7.99 -4.46 -15.37
C PHE A 110 -8.33 -5.68 -16.24
N GLU A 111 -8.05 -6.88 -15.74
CA GLU A 111 -8.35 -8.13 -16.42
C GLU A 111 -9.85 -8.45 -16.42
N ASP A 112 -10.55 -8.08 -15.35
CA ASP A 112 -11.99 -8.27 -15.20
C ASP A 112 -12.82 -7.32 -16.09
N ILE A 113 -12.23 -6.21 -16.54
CA ILE A 113 -12.89 -5.31 -17.50
C ILE A 113 -12.99 -5.99 -18.87
N ASN A 114 -14.19 -6.48 -19.18
CA ASN A 114 -14.55 -7.05 -20.47
C ASN A 114 -15.85 -6.42 -20.99
N ILE A 115 -15.73 -5.26 -21.65
CA ILE A 115 -16.85 -4.47 -22.13
C ILE A 115 -16.88 -4.50 -23.67
N PRO A 116 -17.98 -4.89 -24.32
CA PRO A 116 -18.04 -5.02 -25.78
C PRO A 116 -17.86 -3.71 -26.57
N ASP A 117 -18.03 -2.56 -25.92
CA ASP A 117 -17.80 -1.24 -26.51
C ASP A 117 -16.37 -0.76 -26.18
N PRO A 118 -15.48 -0.64 -27.20
CA PRO A 118 -14.09 -0.24 -26.97
C PRO A 118 -13.94 1.16 -26.35
N ALA A 119 -14.85 2.09 -26.60
CA ALA A 119 -14.77 3.43 -26.04
C ALA A 119 -15.05 3.39 -24.53
N TYR A 120 -16.07 2.63 -24.13
CA TYR A 120 -16.44 2.47 -22.73
C TYR A 120 -15.42 1.60 -21.97
N GLU A 121 -14.88 0.57 -22.61
CA GLU A 121 -13.79 -0.25 -22.06
C GLU A 121 -12.55 0.62 -21.74
N MET A 122 -12.17 1.50 -22.67
CA MET A 122 -11.05 2.41 -22.49
C MET A 122 -11.28 3.42 -21.36
N GLU A 123 -12.51 3.95 -21.24
CA GLU A 123 -12.90 4.85 -20.14
C GLU A 123 -12.81 4.16 -18.78
N GLU A 124 -13.36 2.95 -18.65
CA GLU A 124 -13.30 2.17 -17.41
C GLU A 124 -11.86 1.80 -17.04
N LYS A 125 -11.04 1.34 -17.99
CA LYS A 125 -9.61 1.07 -17.74
C LYS A 125 -8.89 2.32 -17.26
N ALA A 126 -9.16 3.49 -17.87
CA ALA A 126 -8.58 4.75 -17.41
C ALA A 126 -9.05 5.14 -15.99
N ARG A 127 -10.33 4.91 -15.65
CA ARG A 127 -10.87 5.15 -14.31
C ARG A 127 -10.15 4.30 -13.26
N VAL A 128 -10.06 3.00 -13.48
CA VAL A 128 -9.41 2.03 -12.59
C VAL A 128 -7.93 2.38 -12.42
N TRP A 129 -7.23 2.64 -13.54
CA TRP A 129 -5.82 3.00 -13.50
C TRP A 129 -5.58 4.22 -12.61
N ASN A 130 -6.33 5.29 -12.87
CA ASN A 130 -6.19 6.55 -12.13
C ASN A 130 -6.55 6.41 -10.65
N PHE A 131 -7.48 5.52 -10.30
CA PHE A 131 -7.86 5.26 -8.92
C PHE A 131 -6.70 4.61 -8.14
N TYR A 132 -6.22 3.45 -8.61
CA TYR A 132 -5.18 2.71 -7.91
C TYR A 132 -3.81 3.38 -7.99
N GLU A 133 -3.48 4.03 -9.12
CA GLU A 133 -2.21 4.76 -9.24
C GLU A 133 -2.10 5.89 -8.21
N LYS A 134 -3.22 6.54 -7.86
CA LYS A 134 -3.24 7.55 -6.79
C LYS A 134 -2.97 6.93 -5.42
N ILE A 135 -3.56 5.76 -5.13
CA ILE A 135 -3.35 5.04 -3.86
C ILE A 135 -1.89 4.59 -3.77
N GLU A 136 -1.42 3.87 -4.79
CA GLU A 136 -0.05 3.36 -4.90
C GLU A 136 0.98 4.48 -4.70
N LYS A 137 0.91 5.57 -5.49
CA LYS A 137 1.86 6.68 -5.39
C LYS A 137 1.84 7.34 -4.01
N ARG A 138 0.65 7.51 -3.41
CA ARG A 138 0.50 8.14 -2.10
C ARG A 138 1.14 7.30 -1.01
N TRP A 139 0.91 5.98 -1.01
CA TRP A 139 1.49 5.05 -0.05
C TRP A 139 2.99 4.85 -0.26
N ARG A 140 3.47 4.71 -1.51
CA ARG A 140 4.92 4.66 -1.80
C ARG A 140 5.63 5.92 -1.31
N HIS A 141 5.05 7.10 -1.54
CA HIS A 141 5.65 8.36 -1.11
C HIS A 141 5.66 8.48 0.43
N TRP A 142 4.57 8.11 1.10
CA TRP A 142 4.52 8.08 2.57
C TRP A 142 5.55 7.09 3.16
N ALA A 143 5.72 5.93 2.56
CA ALA A 143 6.68 4.93 3.01
C ALA A 143 8.13 5.47 3.03
N ILE A 144 8.51 6.26 2.03
CA ILE A 144 9.90 6.70 1.84
C ILE A 144 10.24 8.06 2.49
N VAL A 145 9.26 8.94 2.73
CA VAL A 145 9.51 10.24 3.37
C VAL A 145 10.06 10.03 4.79
N PRO A 146 11.04 10.83 5.25
CA PRO A 146 11.58 10.69 6.60
C PRO A 146 10.54 10.83 7.70
N ALA A 147 10.77 10.20 8.85
CA ALA A 147 9.94 10.40 10.04
C ALA A 147 9.91 11.90 10.40
N LYS A 148 8.81 12.36 11.01
CA LYS A 148 8.56 13.79 11.36
C LYS A 148 8.36 14.73 10.17
N HIS A 149 8.49 14.25 8.93
CA HIS A 149 8.14 15.01 7.73
C HIS A 149 6.70 14.75 7.29
N MET A 150 5.92 14.05 8.12
CA MET A 150 4.49 13.80 7.90
C MET A 150 3.63 14.94 8.44
N LEU A 151 2.57 15.26 7.72
CA LEU A 151 1.57 16.25 8.10
C LEU A 151 0.25 15.53 8.38
N PHE A 152 -0.18 15.53 9.63
CA PHE A 152 -1.55 15.14 10.00
C PHE A 152 -2.51 16.17 9.41
N SER A 153 -3.54 15.70 8.71
CA SER A 153 -4.66 16.54 8.32
C SER A 153 -5.34 17.07 9.58
N LYS A 154 -5.39 18.40 9.71
CA LYS A 154 -6.21 19.10 10.71
C LYS A 154 -7.68 18.97 10.37
#